data_AF-A0AAV8VI03-F1
#
_entry.id   AF-A0AAV8VI03-F1
#
_cell.length_a   1.000
_cell.length_b   1.000
_cell.length_c   1.000
_cell.angle_alpha   90.00
_cell.angle_beta   90.00
_cell.angle_gamma   90.00
#
_symmetry.space_group_name_H-M   'P 1'
#
loop_
_entity.id
_entity.type
_entity.pdbx_description
1 polymer ?
#
loop_
_entity_poly.entity_id
_entity_poly.type
_entity_poly.pdbx_seq_one_letter_code
_entity_poly.pdbx_strand_id
1 'polypeptide(L)'
;MHEADLKKYSCHYSLSLYNTSIFDWNTTVIRQFLACVSFLVTTLLYIHRLEDAETAKSHLGLVCCMVTILFFAAPLASLLHVIKVKNTDSLPYHLICATFIVSLQWVIYGIILKDKFIQIPNFLGCVLSAFQLSLFIIYPKNTKTYPNVI
;
A
#
# COMPACT_ATOMS: atom_id res chain seq x y z
N MET A 1 -14.96 -42.10 -26.19
CA MET A 1 -16.02 -41.75 -25.22
C MET A 1 -15.43 -41.24 -23.91
N HIS A 2 -14.47 -41.96 -23.31
CA HIS A 2 -13.86 -41.62 -22.01
C HIS A 2 -13.13 -40.25 -21.92
N GLU A 3 -12.52 -39.77 -23.01
CA GLU A 3 -11.74 -38.52 -23.02
C GLU A 3 -12.60 -37.25 -22.96
N ALA A 4 -13.80 -37.30 -23.57
CA ALA A 4 -14.74 -36.18 -23.58
C ALA A 4 -15.30 -35.91 -22.17
N ASP A 5 -15.50 -36.97 -21.39
CA ASP A 5 -15.98 -36.86 -20.02
C ASP A 5 -14.91 -36.27 -19.09
N LEU A 6 -13.64 -36.69 -19.22
CA LEU A 6 -12.52 -36.14 -18.45
C LEU A 6 -12.34 -34.63 -18.64
N LYS A 7 -12.47 -34.15 -19.88
CA LYS A 7 -12.38 -32.72 -20.21
C LYS A 7 -13.53 -31.92 -19.57
N LYS A 8 -14.73 -32.51 -19.51
CA LYS A 8 -15.91 -31.91 -18.88
C LYS A 8 -15.75 -31.79 -17.36
N TYR A 9 -15.21 -32.82 -16.71
CA TYR A 9 -14.93 -32.77 -15.27
C TYR A 9 -13.85 -31.74 -14.92
N SER A 10 -12.74 -31.68 -15.68
CA SER A 10 -11.67 -30.71 -15.46
C SER A 10 -12.16 -29.25 -15.62
N CYS A 11 -13.04 -29.00 -16.60
CA CYS A 11 -13.66 -27.70 -16.81
C CYS A 11 -14.61 -27.33 -15.65
N HIS A 12 -15.43 -28.26 -15.17
CA HIS A 12 -16.32 -28.05 -14.02
C HIS A 12 -15.56 -27.78 -12.72
N TYR A 13 -14.46 -28.51 -12.46
CA TYR A 13 -13.61 -28.26 -11.29
C TYR A 13 -12.93 -26.90 -11.36
N SER A 14 -12.40 -26.52 -12.52
CA SER A 14 -11.77 -25.20 -12.71
C SER A 14 -12.77 -24.05 -12.55
N LEU A 15 -13.98 -24.20 -13.09
CA LEU A 15 -15.08 -23.24 -12.90
C LEU A 15 -15.54 -23.17 -11.44
N SER A 16 -15.66 -24.32 -10.76
CA SER A 16 -16.04 -24.34 -9.34
C SER A 16 -14.98 -23.67 -8.47
N LEU A 17 -13.69 -23.99 -8.66
CA LEU A 17 -12.59 -23.38 -7.89
C LEU A 17 -12.47 -21.87 -8.16
N TYR A 18 -12.65 -21.44 -9.41
CA TYR A 18 -12.69 -20.03 -9.77
C TYR A 18 -13.87 -19.31 -9.11
N ASN A 19 -15.05 -19.92 -9.11
CA ASN A 19 -16.26 -19.31 -8.55
C ASN A 19 -16.18 -19.20 -7.02
N THR A 20 -15.65 -20.22 -6.31
CA THR A 20 -15.43 -20.14 -4.86
C THR A 20 -14.37 -19.10 -4.53
N SER A 21 -13.24 -19.07 -5.27
CA SER A 21 -12.20 -18.06 -5.06
C SER A 21 -12.71 -16.64 -5.31
N ILE A 22 -13.52 -16.41 -6.36
CA ILE A 22 -14.12 -15.10 -6.63
C ILE A 22 -15.15 -14.73 -5.55
N PHE A 23 -15.96 -15.68 -5.09
CA PHE A 23 -16.93 -15.46 -4.04
C PHE A 23 -16.25 -15.08 -2.71
N ASP A 24 -15.17 -15.76 -2.33
CA ASP A 24 -14.37 -15.47 -1.14
C ASP A 24 -13.64 -14.13 -1.24
N TRP A 25 -13.13 -13.79 -2.43
CA TRP A 25 -12.46 -12.52 -2.69
C TRP A 25 -13.45 -11.35 -2.60
N ASN A 26 -14.60 -11.45 -3.26
CA ASN A 26 -15.64 -10.44 -3.22
C ASN A 26 -16.16 -10.22 -1.80
N THR A 27 -16.40 -11.29 -1.04
CA THR A 27 -16.87 -11.19 0.34
C THR A 27 -15.83 -10.57 1.26
N THR A 28 -14.55 -10.90 1.07
CA THR A 28 -13.45 -10.31 1.86
C THR A 28 -13.24 -8.84 1.56
N VAL A 29 -13.29 -8.45 0.28
CA VAL A 29 -13.18 -7.06 -0.16
C VAL A 29 -14.36 -6.24 0.33
N ILE A 30 -15.59 -6.74 0.17
CA ILE A 30 -16.81 -6.08 0.69
C ILE A 30 -16.70 -5.88 2.20
N ARG A 31 -16.25 -6.89 2.95
CA ARG A 31 -16.05 -6.78 4.41
C ARG A 31 -15.00 -5.71 4.78
N GLN A 32 -13.90 -5.61 4.02
CA GLN A 32 -12.89 -4.56 4.23
C GLN A 32 -13.45 -3.17 3.93
N PHE A 33 -14.17 -3.00 2.81
CA PHE A 33 -14.83 -1.74 2.49
C PHE A 33 -15.82 -1.32 3.58
N LEU A 34 -16.68 -2.24 4.03
CA LEU A 34 -17.64 -1.97 5.10
C LEU A 34 -16.97 -1.56 6.42
N ALA A 35 -15.86 -2.21 6.79
CA ALA A 35 -15.08 -1.85 7.99
C ALA A 35 -14.42 -0.47 7.86
N CYS A 36 -13.90 -0.11 6.70
CA CYS A 36 -13.34 1.21 6.44
C CYS A 36 -14.41 2.30 6.51
N VAL A 37 -15.58 2.06 5.91
CA VAL A 37 -16.70 3.01 5.94
C VAL A 37 -17.21 3.19 7.37
N SER A 38 -17.38 2.11 8.14
CA SER A 38 -17.84 2.23 9.53
C SER A 38 -16.85 3.01 10.39
N PHE A 39 -15.55 2.73 10.28
CA PHE A 39 -14.50 3.48 10.99
C PHE A 39 -14.50 4.97 10.66
N LEU A 40 -14.65 5.32 9.37
CA LEU A 40 -14.76 6.71 8.92
C LEU A 40 -16.00 7.40 9.49
N VAL A 41 -17.18 6.76 9.39
CA VAL A 41 -18.44 7.31 9.90
C VAL A 41 -18.35 7.52 11.42
N THR A 42 -17.82 6.57 12.18
CA THR A 42 -17.66 6.72 13.64
C THR A 42 -16.72 7.87 13.99
N THR A 43 -15.59 8.02 13.27
CA THR A 43 -14.64 9.13 13.50
C THR A 43 -15.28 10.48 13.18
N LEU A 44 -16.06 10.58 12.09
CA LEU A 44 -16.76 11.79 11.71
C LEU A 44 -17.88 12.15 12.70
N LEU A 45 -18.65 11.17 13.17
CA LEU A 45 -19.68 11.38 14.20
C LEU A 45 -19.07 11.79 15.54
N TYR A 46 -17.93 11.23 15.91
CA TYR A 46 -17.19 11.63 17.11
C TYR A 46 -16.72 13.08 17.03
N ILE A 47 -16.16 13.48 15.88
CA ILE A 47 -15.72 14.88 15.65
C ILE A 47 -16.92 15.83 15.60
N HIS A 48 -18.03 15.44 14.99
CA HIS A 48 -19.22 16.27 14.92
C HIS A 48 -19.86 16.51 16.30
N ARG A 49 -19.66 15.59 17.26
CA ARG A 49 -20.11 15.76 18.66
C ARG A 49 -19.18 16.64 19.50
N LEU A 50 -17.98 16.96 19.01
CA LEU A 50 -17.08 17.90 19.68
C LEU A 50 -17.47 19.33 19.27
N GLU A 51 -17.93 20.14 20.21
CA GLU A 51 -18.22 21.57 19.98
C GLU A 51 -16.94 22.40 19.77
N ASP A 52 -15.81 21.95 20.33
CA ASP A 52 -14.53 22.62 20.19
C ASP A 52 -13.77 22.18 18.92
N ALA A 53 -13.68 23.10 17.96
CA ALA A 53 -13.02 22.90 16.68
C ALA A 53 -11.51 22.67 16.79
N GLU A 54 -10.83 23.22 17.81
CA GLU A 54 -9.37 23.04 17.95
C GLU A 54 -9.02 21.65 18.48
N THR A 55 -9.77 21.17 19.47
CA THR A 55 -9.65 19.78 19.97
C THR A 55 -10.00 18.77 18.87
N ALA A 56 -11.07 19.01 18.10
CA ALA A 56 -11.46 18.17 16.96
C ALA A 56 -10.34 18.01 15.92
N LYS A 57 -9.71 19.12 15.51
CA LYS A 57 -8.59 19.10 14.56
C LYS A 57 -7.40 18.30 15.08
N SER A 58 -7.07 18.45 16.37
CA SER A 58 -5.94 17.74 16.98
C SER A 58 -6.16 16.24 17.03
N HIS A 59 -7.37 15.79 17.41
CA HIS A 59 -7.72 14.37 17.47
C HIS A 59 -7.78 13.75 16.06
N LEU A 60 -8.36 14.45 15.09
CA LEU A 60 -8.38 14.01 13.70
C LEU A 60 -6.96 13.89 13.13
N GLY A 61 -6.11 14.86 13.43
CA GLY A 61 -4.70 14.84 13.05
C GLY A 61 -3.97 13.60 13.59
N LEU A 62 -4.18 13.26 14.86
CA LEU A 62 -3.57 12.08 15.49
C LEU A 62 -4.06 10.77 14.84
N VAL A 63 -5.36 10.63 14.61
CA VAL A 63 -5.93 9.46 13.92
C VAL A 63 -5.38 9.34 12.51
N CYS A 64 -5.31 10.45 11.77
CA CYS A 64 -4.73 10.51 10.44
C CYS A 64 -3.28 10.03 10.44
N CYS A 65 -2.44 10.55 11.35
CA CYS A 65 -1.04 10.13 11.48
C CYS A 65 -0.91 8.62 11.74
N MET A 66 -1.72 8.05 12.64
CA MET A 66 -1.67 6.62 12.95
C MET A 66 -2.07 5.75 11.75
N VAL A 67 -3.16 6.12 11.07
CA VAL A 67 -3.61 5.43 9.85
C VAL A 67 -2.57 5.52 8.75
N THR A 68 -1.93 6.68 8.60
CA THR A 68 -0.86 6.88 7.63
C THR A 68 0.37 6.01 7.93
N ILE A 69 0.77 5.86 9.20
CA ILE A 69 1.84 4.94 9.60
C ILE A 69 1.48 3.49 9.22
N LEU A 70 0.25 3.06 9.53
CA LEU A 70 -0.24 1.71 9.18
C LEU A 70 -0.29 1.49 7.66
N PHE A 71 -0.73 2.50 6.90
CA PHE A 71 -0.75 2.47 5.44
C PHE A 71 0.66 2.25 4.89
N PHE A 72 1.67 2.88 5.49
CA PHE A 72 3.07 2.73 5.11
C PHE A 72 3.72 1.41 5.54
N ALA A 73 3.13 0.68 6.49
CA ALA A 73 3.60 -0.65 6.87
C ALA A 73 3.42 -1.68 5.73
N ALA A 74 2.39 -1.54 4.90
CA ALA A 74 2.11 -2.46 3.79
C ALA A 74 3.22 -2.48 2.71
N PRO A 75 3.62 -1.35 2.08
CA PRO A 75 4.73 -1.36 1.13
C PRO A 75 6.07 -1.70 1.80
N LEU A 76 6.25 -1.39 3.08
CA LEU A 76 7.45 -1.77 3.84
C LEU A 76 7.56 -3.29 4.03
N ALA A 77 6.45 -3.98 4.34
CA ALA A 77 6.42 -5.44 4.44
C ALA A 77 6.71 -6.11 3.08
N SER A 78 6.17 -5.56 1.99
CA SER A 78 6.49 -6.00 0.64
C SER A 78 7.97 -5.78 0.29
N LEU A 79 8.58 -4.69 0.76
CA LEU A 79 10.00 -4.43 0.58
C LEU A 79 10.88 -5.43 1.35
N LEU A 80 10.52 -5.78 2.59
CA LEU A 80 11.20 -6.84 3.34
C LEU A 80 11.15 -8.19 2.60
N HIS A 81 10.05 -8.48 1.92
CA HIS A 81 9.93 -9.66 1.08
C HIS A 81 10.87 -9.61 -0.13
N VAL A 82 10.97 -8.46 -0.82
CA VAL A 82 11.92 -8.26 -1.94
C VAL A 82 13.37 -8.40 -1.49
N ILE A 83 13.73 -7.86 -0.32
CA ILE A 83 15.06 -8.02 0.28
C ILE A 83 15.35 -9.49 0.57
N LYS A 84 14.37 -10.25 1.07
CA LYS A 84 14.50 -11.69 1.37
C LYS A 84 14.67 -12.54 0.10
N VAL A 85 14.03 -12.16 -1.00
CA VAL A 85 14.15 -12.84 -2.30
C VAL A 85 15.46 -12.48 -3.02
N LYS A 86 16.20 -11.46 -2.54
CA LYS A 86 17.55 -11.06 -3.01
C LYS A 86 17.65 -10.82 -4.52
N ASN A 87 16.53 -10.48 -5.16
CA ASN A 87 16.43 -10.26 -6.59
C ASN A 87 15.75 -8.91 -6.86
N THR A 88 16.51 -7.95 -7.38
CA THR A 88 16.12 -6.55 -7.59
C THR A 88 15.94 -6.21 -9.07
N ASP A 89 15.77 -7.21 -9.92
CA ASP A 89 15.65 -7.03 -11.37
C ASP A 89 14.34 -6.37 -11.81
N SER A 90 13.38 -6.17 -10.90
CA SER A 90 12.08 -5.55 -11.22
C SER A 90 11.65 -4.42 -10.29
N LEU A 91 12.49 -3.95 -9.37
CA LEU A 91 12.09 -2.85 -8.47
C LEU A 91 12.49 -1.50 -9.10
N PRO A 92 11.53 -0.65 -9.50
CA PRO A 92 11.82 0.58 -10.22
C PRO A 92 12.37 1.63 -9.24
N TYR A 93 13.68 1.59 -8.99
CA TYR A 93 14.42 2.64 -8.27
C TYR A 93 14.00 4.04 -8.73
N HIS A 94 13.88 4.22 -10.05
CA HIS A 94 13.40 5.43 -10.69
C HIS A 94 11.99 5.85 -10.25
N LEU A 95 11.09 4.90 -10.01
CA LEU A 95 9.73 5.18 -9.55
C LEU A 95 9.74 5.68 -8.10
N ILE A 96 10.56 5.07 -7.23
CA ILE A 96 10.68 5.49 -5.83
C ILE A 96 11.31 6.89 -5.76
N CYS A 97 12.35 7.15 -6.56
CA CYS A 97 12.92 8.50 -6.70
C CYS A 97 11.90 9.52 -7.20
N ALA A 98 11.10 9.17 -8.22
CA ALA A 98 10.06 10.05 -8.74
C ALA A 98 8.99 10.34 -7.67
N THR A 99 8.55 9.31 -6.93
CA THR A 99 7.61 9.48 -5.80
C THR A 99 8.18 10.38 -4.71
N PHE A 100 9.47 10.24 -4.36
CA PHE A 100 10.13 11.12 -3.40
C PHE A 100 10.08 12.60 -3.84
N ILE A 101 10.43 12.88 -5.11
CA ILE A 101 10.41 14.24 -5.66
C ILE A 101 8.99 14.81 -5.68
N VAL A 102 8.02 14.02 -6.13
CA VAL A 102 6.60 14.44 -6.17
C VAL A 102 6.08 14.73 -4.77
N SER A 103 6.33 13.85 -3.80
CA SER A 103 5.92 14.06 -2.41
C SER A 103 6.59 15.29 -1.81
N LEU A 104 7.88 15.50 -2.06
CA LEU A 104 8.60 16.70 -1.61
C LEU A 104 8.00 17.98 -2.20
N GLN A 105 7.66 17.98 -3.50
CA GLN A 105 7.00 19.12 -4.13
C GLN A 105 5.65 19.45 -3.47
N TRP A 106 4.83 18.43 -3.17
CA TRP A 106 3.54 18.63 -2.50
C TRP A 106 3.68 19.11 -1.06
N VAL A 107 4.73 18.71 -0.34
CA VAL A 107 5.05 19.27 0.98
C VAL A 107 5.33 20.76 0.86
N ILE A 108 6.22 21.16 -0.06
CA ILE A 108 6.56 22.56 -0.30
C ILE A 108 5.31 23.36 -0.67
N TYR A 109 4.46 22.81 -1.54
CA TYR A 109 3.19 23.41 -1.92
C TYR A 109 2.25 23.59 -0.72
N GLY A 110 2.09 22.57 0.11
CA GLY A 110 1.29 22.64 1.33
C GLY A 110 1.82 23.69 2.31
N ILE A 111 3.15 23.87 2.42
CA ILE A 111 3.78 24.91 3.25
C ILE A 111 3.41 26.30 2.73
N ILE A 112 3.47 26.52 1.42
CA ILE A 112 3.10 27.80 0.78
C ILE A 112 1.64 28.14 1.08
N LEU A 113 0.73 27.16 0.98
CA LEU A 113 -0.69 27.34 1.26
C LEU A 113 -1.04 27.36 2.76
N LYS A 114 -0.07 27.09 3.65
CA LYS A 114 -0.28 26.85 5.08
C LYS A 114 -1.36 25.79 5.37
N ASP A 115 -1.53 24.85 4.44
CA ASP A 115 -2.52 23.78 4.54
C ASP A 115 -1.89 22.51 5.10
N LYS A 116 -2.19 22.22 6.37
CA LYS A 116 -1.69 21.03 7.07
C LYS A 116 -2.24 19.72 6.48
N PHE A 117 -3.41 19.73 5.85
CA PHE A 117 -4.00 18.54 5.25
C PHE A 117 -3.24 18.09 4.00
N ILE A 118 -2.58 19.02 3.31
CA ILE A 118 -1.68 18.70 2.19
C ILE A 118 -0.29 18.34 2.71
N GLN A 119 0.22 19.08 3.72
CA GLN A 119 1.58 18.89 4.24
C GLN A 119 1.77 17.52 4.89
N ILE A 120 0.88 17.12 5.81
CA ILE A 120 1.04 15.92 6.65
C ILE A 120 1.18 14.63 5.82
N PRO A 121 0.26 14.29 4.90
CA PRO A 121 0.35 13.04 4.16
C PRO A 121 1.56 13.00 3.21
N ASN A 122 1.86 14.13 2.56
CA ASN A 122 2.99 14.21 1.63
C ASN A 122 4.35 14.20 2.34
N PHE A 123 4.42 14.77 3.55
CA PHE A 123 5.63 14.72 4.38
C PHE A 123 5.94 13.28 4.78
N LEU A 124 4.93 12.54 5.24
CA LEU A 124 5.14 11.14 5.61
C LEU A 124 5.46 10.28 4.37
N GLY A 125 4.89 10.57 3.20
CA GLY A 125 5.27 9.94 1.93
C GLY A 125 6.72 10.22 1.51
N CYS A 126 7.21 11.44 1.75
CA CYS A 126 8.61 11.83 1.56
C CYS A 126 9.55 11.06 2.50
N VAL A 127 9.21 10.95 3.78
CA VAL A 127 9.99 10.17 4.76
C VAL A 127 10.05 8.69 4.38
N LEU A 128 8.93 8.09 3.98
CA LEU A 128 8.89 6.69 3.58
C LEU A 128 9.74 6.45 2.32
N SER A 129 9.58 7.28 1.29
CA SER A 129 10.35 7.11 0.05
C SER A 129 11.85 7.34 0.27
N ALA A 130 12.26 8.27 1.15
CA ALA A 130 13.65 8.42 1.57
C ALA A 130 14.18 7.17 2.29
N PHE A 131 13.38 6.57 3.18
CA PHE A 131 13.74 5.32 3.86
C PHE A 131 13.90 4.17 2.86
N GLN A 132 13.00 4.05 1.88
CA GLN A 132 13.08 3.06 0.82
C GLN A 132 14.36 3.24 -0.02
N LEU A 133 14.70 4.47 -0.43
CA LEU A 133 15.94 4.77 -1.14
C LEU A 133 17.19 4.45 -0.31
N SER A 134 17.16 4.71 1.00
CA SER A 134 18.28 4.41 1.89
C SER A 134 18.56 2.90 1.96
N LEU A 135 17.52 2.06 1.96
CA LEU A 135 17.68 0.60 1.94
C LEU A 135 18.28 0.09 0.62
N PHE A 136 18.05 0.74 -0.52
CA PHE A 136 18.72 0.41 -1.78
C PHE A 136 20.24 0.60 -1.73
N ILE A 137 20.70 1.62 -0.99
CA ILE A 137 22.13 1.91 -0.84
C ILE A 137 22.79 0.85 0.06
N ILE A 138 22.09 0.39 1.09
CA ILE A 138 22.60 -0.57 2.09
C ILE A 138 22.60 -2.02 1.56
N TYR A 139 21.63 -2.39 0.72
CA TYR A 139 21.52 -3.73 0.13
C TYR A 139 21.80 -3.69 -1.38
N PRO A 140 23.08 -3.62 -1.82
CA PRO A 140 23.41 -3.66 -3.24
C PRO A 140 22.96 -4.98 -3.89
N LYS A 141 22.57 -4.91 -5.16
CA LYS A 141 22.20 -6.06 -6.01
C LYS A 141 23.26 -7.15 -5.87
N ASN A 142 22.85 -8.36 -5.49
CA ASN A 142 23.72 -9.52 -5.67
C ASN A 142 23.65 -9.88 -7.17
N THR A 143 24.51 -9.29 -7.99
CA THR A 143 24.75 -9.77 -9.35
C THR A 143 25.37 -11.16 -9.25
N LYS A 144 24.54 -12.20 -9.28
CA LYS A 144 25.06 -13.53 -9.61
C LYS A 144 25.34 -13.54 -11.11
N THR A 145 26.57 -13.18 -11.47
CA THR A 145 27.12 -13.40 -12.81
C THR A 145 27.06 -14.90 -13.08
N TYR A 146 26.12 -15.35 -13.91
CA TYR A 146 26.21 -16.70 -14.46
C TYR A 146 27.34 -16.67 -15.50
N PRO A 147 28.40 -17.48 -15.35
CA PRO A 147 29.42 -17.58 -16.38
C PRO A 147 28.75 -18.14 -17.64
N ASN A 148 28.93 -17.44 -18.77
CA ASN A 148 28.54 -17.90 -20.09
C ASN A 148 29.13 -19.29 -20.31
N VAL A 149 28.29 -20.32 -20.34
CA VAL A 149 28.68 -21.63 -20.87
C VAL A 149 28.49 -21.51 -22.39
N ILE A 150 29.61 -21.34 -23.08
CA ILE A 150 29.74 -21.37 -24.54
C ILE A 150 29.66 -22.84 -24.99
#